data_AF-A0A6C2TVH0-F1
#
_entry.id   AF-A0A6C2TVH0-F1
#
_cell.length_a   1.000
_cell.length_b   1.000
_cell.length_c   1.000
_cell.angle_alpha   90.00
_cell.angle_beta   90.00
_cell.angle_gamma   90.00
#
_symmetry.space_group_name_H-M   'P 1'
#
loop_
_entity.id
_entity.type
_entity.pdbx_description
1 polymer ?
#
loop_
_entity_poly.entity_id
_entity_poly.type
_entity_poly.pdbx_seq_one_letter_code
_entity_poly.pdbx_strand_id
1 'polypeptide(L)'
;MKKWITTIVAIGLACGIQAGTLITSDGAWSSTSINATSNGGMQTNYINGGAFGTTLGKDWYRSNADAETTNTMYMSAVSGNPDLTYQAGKTYIYQIQGYAAIESHSNTQNVMLIAGSDTNGIAGTLVSGLNNTGVYGINDQVAISGSYTVEVGDPIIGQPIGMKLFSSGIQTRWYSDGSSFISSVLADHISTGTLFSTEFELDGAGELITTANPIEMEVVVGNELIITNAVDSYFRMNITAEGAKNNFKLDAQADSFRASTLYTLSFRGQKAINGDAAQNEVDIILGGTYTNTLAISTTTTPYSMVINPDEIGLVGDDLSIEFVPAGAATAVNQYRVFNVDFSAEAPPPVHTGLLYQTSFETNAVGVIAVNNIDLEVVDGFDLIKEAADNYVSMNLNGSARNDFQLAAAADTFRELTTYTFSFAANKTISNDATQNELGLILGGVYTQTVVVSSSSKLPFSFDVNAEDLGFEGQPFSIEIEPLGTTSAVNQYRVYNLEITAVDIPADLTTNGTPHPWLDDYYPGLETDEEYEAQDISDTDGDGFRAWQEYQLGTDPTNALSLLTITEAAPAVGGEFVVTWQSAAGKSYNILTNVNLTVGNWGTAATAVPSAGAETSYTTTVGSAVNFFQVELD
;
A
#
# COMPACT_ATOMS: atom_id res chain seq x y z
N MET A 1 17.34 -29.67 41.64
CA MET A 1 18.74 -29.86 41.19
C MET A 1 18.70 -30.32 39.74
N LYS A 2 18.84 -29.39 38.78
CA LYS A 2 19.36 -29.62 37.43
C LYS A 2 19.57 -28.22 36.82
N LYS A 3 20.84 -27.81 36.87
CA LYS A 3 21.38 -26.58 36.28
C LYS A 3 21.31 -26.73 34.76
N TRP A 4 20.84 -25.71 34.07
CA TRP A 4 21.18 -25.49 32.67
C TRP A 4 22.22 -24.38 32.62
N ILE A 5 23.33 -24.69 31.95
CA ILE A 5 24.49 -23.84 31.78
C ILE A 5 24.15 -22.84 30.67
N THR A 6 24.06 -21.57 31.04
CA THR A 6 24.05 -20.45 30.10
C THR A 6 25.46 -20.28 29.54
N THR A 7 25.63 -20.49 28.24
CA THR A 7 26.82 -20.01 27.51
C THR A 7 26.45 -18.68 26.87
N ILE A 8 27.00 -17.60 27.42
CA ILE A 8 27.04 -16.28 26.80
C ILE A 8 28.05 -16.36 25.66
N VAL A 9 27.61 -16.14 24.43
CA VAL A 9 28.49 -15.72 23.34
C VAL A 9 28.11 -14.28 23.03
N ALA A 10 28.95 -13.36 23.48
CA ALA A 10 28.96 -12.01 22.95
C ALA A 10 29.59 -12.09 21.55
N ILE A 11 28.82 -11.75 20.52
CA ILE A 11 29.38 -11.24 19.27
C ILE A 11 29.05 -9.76 19.30
N GLY A 12 30.05 -8.94 19.60
CA GLY A 12 29.99 -7.53 19.29
C GLY A 12 29.96 -7.41 17.77
N LEU A 13 28.81 -6.99 17.24
CA LEU A 13 28.71 -6.43 15.91
C LEU A 13 28.54 -4.94 16.12
N ALA A 14 29.63 -4.20 15.90
CA ALA A 14 29.49 -2.84 15.40
C ALA A 14 28.85 -2.99 14.02
N CYS A 15 27.55 -2.70 13.89
CA CYS A 15 26.92 -2.49 12.60
C CYS A 15 26.56 -1.01 12.51
N GLY A 16 27.47 -0.23 11.94
CA GLY A 16 27.04 0.91 11.13
C GLY A 16 27.20 0.44 9.69
N ILE A 17 26.12 0.01 9.03
CA ILE A 17 26.16 -0.27 7.59
C ILE A 17 25.20 0.68 6.89
N GLN A 18 25.61 1.93 7.03
CA GLN A 18 25.18 3.15 6.36
C GLN A 18 24.50 2.90 5.01
N ALA A 19 23.39 3.59 4.74
CA ALA A 19 22.83 3.85 3.41
C ALA A 19 23.76 4.70 2.49
N GLY A 20 25.08 4.59 2.69
CA GLY A 20 26.10 5.40 2.04
C GLY A 20 26.49 4.87 0.66
N THR A 21 27.09 5.76 -0.15
CA THR A 21 27.75 5.36 -1.40
C THR A 21 28.79 4.28 -1.12
N LEU A 22 28.57 3.07 -1.63
CA LEU A 22 29.38 1.88 -1.32
C LEU A 22 30.69 1.86 -2.11
N ILE A 23 30.61 2.20 -3.39
CA ILE A 23 31.73 2.22 -4.34
C ILE A 23 31.61 3.48 -5.17
N THR A 24 32.72 4.22 -5.31
CA THR A 24 32.75 5.48 -6.06
C THR A 24 34.00 5.57 -6.93
N SER A 25 33.89 6.32 -8.02
CA SER A 25 35.00 6.68 -8.91
C SER A 25 35.89 7.79 -8.33
N ASP A 26 35.49 8.47 -7.26
CA ASP A 26 36.25 9.58 -6.69
C ASP A 26 37.67 9.14 -6.24
N GLY A 27 38.69 9.80 -6.80
CA GLY A 27 40.10 9.48 -6.55
C GLY A 27 40.51 8.03 -6.89
N ALA A 28 39.68 7.30 -7.64
CA ALA A 28 39.87 5.86 -7.89
C ALA A 28 41.01 5.57 -8.88
N TRP A 29 41.41 6.55 -9.68
CA TRP A 29 42.53 6.44 -10.60
C TRP A 29 43.26 7.77 -10.78
N SER A 30 44.47 7.69 -11.34
CA SER A 30 45.31 8.83 -11.67
C SER A 30 45.49 8.98 -13.18
N SER A 31 46.03 10.11 -13.61
CA SER A 31 46.40 10.38 -15.01
C SER A 31 47.34 9.34 -15.66
N THR A 32 48.07 8.54 -14.88
CA THR A 32 49.06 7.57 -15.38
C THR A 32 48.79 6.11 -14.98
N SER A 33 48.00 5.86 -13.94
CA SER A 33 47.78 4.52 -13.40
C SER A 33 46.56 4.44 -12.47
N ILE A 34 46.10 3.22 -12.19
CA ILE A 34 45.05 2.94 -11.21
C ILE A 34 45.57 3.19 -9.80
N ASN A 35 44.69 3.68 -8.91
CA ASN A 35 44.94 3.63 -7.49
C ASN A 35 44.36 2.31 -6.94
N ALA A 36 45.25 1.38 -6.57
CA ALA A 36 44.87 0.03 -6.13
C ALA A 36 44.05 0.03 -4.83
N THR A 37 44.10 1.12 -4.06
CA THR A 37 43.30 1.36 -2.87
C THR A 37 42.64 2.72 -2.99
N SER A 38 41.33 2.75 -3.19
CA SER A 38 40.52 3.98 -3.18
C SER A 38 39.46 3.92 -2.07
N ASN A 39 38.74 5.03 -1.87
CA ASN A 39 37.69 5.15 -0.85
C ASN A 39 38.16 4.71 0.55
N GLY A 40 39.20 5.35 1.08
CA GLY A 40 39.76 5.02 2.40
C GLY A 40 40.42 3.64 2.51
N GLY A 41 40.67 2.95 1.39
CA GLY A 41 41.21 1.60 1.36
C GLY A 41 40.14 0.50 1.42
N MET A 42 38.86 0.85 1.25
CA MET A 42 37.75 -0.10 1.20
C MET A 42 37.45 -0.65 -0.20
N GLN A 43 38.03 -0.03 -1.24
CA GLN A 43 37.81 -0.37 -2.64
C GLN A 43 39.13 -0.72 -3.33
N THR A 44 39.10 -1.77 -4.14
CA THR A 44 40.13 -2.16 -5.10
C THR A 44 39.66 -1.90 -6.52
N ASN A 45 40.57 -1.40 -7.34
CA ASN A 45 40.32 -1.15 -8.75
C ASN A 45 41.37 -1.86 -9.59
N TYR A 46 40.95 -2.44 -10.71
CA TYR A 46 41.86 -2.95 -11.71
C TYR A 46 41.28 -2.77 -13.12
N ILE A 47 42.14 -2.76 -14.14
CA ILE A 47 41.71 -2.71 -15.54
C ILE A 47 42.21 -3.94 -16.28
N ASN A 48 41.49 -4.28 -17.34
CA ASN A 48 41.99 -5.12 -18.40
C ASN A 48 41.97 -4.29 -19.69
N GLY A 49 43.11 -3.69 -20.04
CA GLY A 49 43.24 -2.77 -21.19
C GLY A 49 42.72 -1.35 -20.94
N GLY A 50 42.70 -0.54 -22.00
CA GLY A 50 42.36 0.89 -21.97
C GLY A 50 43.56 1.80 -21.70
N ALA A 51 43.31 3.08 -21.36
CA ALA A 51 44.37 3.96 -20.87
C ALA A 51 43.87 5.05 -19.93
N PHE A 52 44.80 5.68 -19.23
CA PHE A 52 44.55 6.85 -18.38
C PHE A 52 44.96 8.13 -19.08
N GLY A 53 44.38 9.24 -18.62
CA GLY A 53 44.84 10.57 -18.99
C GLY A 53 44.16 11.66 -18.17
N THR A 54 44.50 12.89 -18.51
CA THR A 54 44.00 14.12 -17.89
C THR A 54 43.42 15.04 -18.94
N THR A 55 42.23 15.55 -18.69
CA THR A 55 41.63 16.60 -19.51
C THR A 55 40.75 17.46 -18.63
N LEU A 56 40.81 18.79 -18.80
CA LEU A 56 40.06 19.75 -17.98
C LEU A 56 40.27 19.63 -16.47
N GLY A 57 41.46 19.18 -16.03
CA GLY A 57 41.78 19.03 -14.61
C GLY A 57 41.17 17.80 -13.93
N LYS A 58 40.56 16.88 -14.71
CA LYS A 58 40.02 15.61 -14.21
C LYS A 58 40.80 14.43 -14.79
N ASP A 59 41.09 13.47 -13.93
CA ASP A 59 41.70 12.20 -14.32
C ASP A 59 40.60 11.27 -14.89
N TRP A 60 40.89 10.61 -15.99
CA TRP A 60 39.93 9.74 -16.68
C TRP A 60 40.52 8.40 -17.07
N TYR A 61 39.65 7.41 -17.17
CA TYR A 61 39.89 6.13 -17.84
C TYR A 61 39.19 6.12 -19.19
N ARG A 62 39.88 5.65 -20.23
CA ARG A 62 39.31 5.41 -21.57
C ARG A 62 39.24 3.93 -21.89
N SER A 63 38.11 3.50 -22.42
CA SER A 63 37.97 2.22 -23.13
C SER A 63 37.94 2.50 -24.64
N ASN A 64 38.73 1.74 -25.42
CA ASN A 64 39.01 1.99 -26.84
C ASN A 64 38.62 0.83 -27.78
N ALA A 65 37.74 -0.11 -27.36
CA ALA A 65 37.44 -1.29 -28.19
C ALA A 65 36.01 -1.82 -28.02
N ASP A 66 35.52 -2.42 -29.11
CA ASP A 66 34.23 -3.12 -29.27
C ASP A 66 34.20 -4.51 -28.59
N ALA A 67 34.68 -4.65 -27.35
CA ALA A 67 34.61 -5.94 -26.69
C ALA A 67 34.63 -5.84 -25.16
N GLU A 68 33.66 -6.53 -24.56
CA GLU A 68 33.42 -6.75 -23.12
C GLU A 68 34.62 -7.33 -22.34
N THR A 69 35.68 -7.75 -23.04
CA THR A 69 36.80 -8.51 -22.48
C THR A 69 38.17 -7.85 -22.66
N THR A 70 38.27 -6.71 -23.35
CA THR A 70 39.60 -6.17 -23.75
C THR A 70 39.93 -4.78 -23.24
N ASN A 71 38.93 -3.96 -22.89
CA ASN A 71 39.12 -2.62 -22.32
C ASN A 71 38.05 -2.36 -21.25
N THR A 72 38.24 -2.96 -20.08
CA THR A 72 37.30 -2.89 -18.97
C THR A 72 37.96 -2.34 -17.72
N MET A 73 37.16 -1.64 -16.92
CA MET A 73 37.53 -1.22 -15.57
C MET A 73 36.63 -1.94 -14.57
N TYR A 74 37.24 -2.48 -13.54
CA TYR A 74 36.57 -3.14 -12.44
C TYR A 74 36.81 -2.35 -11.17
N MET A 75 35.73 -2.10 -10.44
CA MET A 75 35.75 -1.44 -9.14
C MET A 75 35.03 -2.37 -8.17
N SER A 76 35.70 -2.85 -7.14
CA SER A 76 35.13 -3.82 -6.21
C SER A 76 35.58 -3.55 -4.78
N ALA A 77 34.70 -3.82 -3.83
CA ALA A 77 35.03 -3.81 -2.42
C ALA A 77 36.19 -4.79 -2.11
N VAL A 78 37.05 -4.43 -1.16
CA VAL A 78 38.15 -5.29 -0.71
C VAL A 78 37.59 -6.60 -0.14
N SER A 79 38.15 -7.74 -0.57
CA SER A 79 37.73 -9.05 -0.07
C SER A 79 37.88 -9.13 1.45
N GLY A 80 36.81 -9.52 2.16
CA GLY A 80 36.81 -9.67 3.61
C GLY A 80 36.32 -8.46 4.40
N ASN A 81 35.86 -7.39 3.74
CA ASN A 81 35.07 -6.35 4.39
C ASN A 81 33.59 -6.79 4.41
N PRO A 82 33.04 -7.24 5.56
CA PRO A 82 31.66 -7.72 5.64
C PRO A 82 30.64 -6.62 5.35
N ASP A 83 31.00 -5.36 5.59
CA ASP A 83 30.11 -4.20 5.46
C ASP A 83 29.88 -3.81 3.98
N LEU A 84 30.66 -4.37 3.05
CA LEU A 84 30.56 -4.12 1.61
C LEU A 84 30.36 -5.42 0.81
N THR A 85 29.50 -6.30 1.34
CA THR A 85 29.07 -7.54 0.67
C THR A 85 27.59 -7.49 0.30
N TYR A 86 27.19 -8.25 -0.73
CA TYR A 86 25.77 -8.38 -1.08
C TYR A 86 25.00 -9.02 0.08
N GLN A 87 23.90 -8.39 0.46
CA GLN A 87 23.00 -8.86 1.51
C GLN A 87 21.61 -9.11 0.90
N ALA A 88 20.94 -10.16 1.36
CA ALA A 88 19.55 -10.45 0.98
C ALA A 88 18.64 -9.27 1.36
N GLY A 89 17.65 -8.99 0.52
CA GLY A 89 16.68 -7.91 0.72
C GLY A 89 17.25 -6.51 0.51
N LYS A 90 18.45 -6.35 -0.07
CA LYS A 90 19.00 -5.05 -0.49
C LYS A 90 18.89 -4.90 -2.01
N THR A 91 18.50 -3.71 -2.47
CA THR A 91 18.57 -3.27 -3.86
C THR A 91 19.83 -2.44 -4.04
N TYR A 92 20.68 -2.85 -4.97
CA TYR A 92 21.91 -2.16 -5.32
C TYR A 92 21.63 -1.27 -6.52
N ILE A 93 21.72 0.04 -6.31
CA ILE A 93 21.55 1.05 -7.36
C ILE A 93 22.94 1.42 -7.85
N TYR A 94 23.13 1.41 -9.16
CA TYR A 94 24.40 1.77 -9.77
C TYR A 94 24.18 2.76 -10.89
N GLN A 95 25.04 3.75 -10.95
CA GLN A 95 25.06 4.76 -11.99
C GLN A 95 26.47 4.90 -12.52
N ILE A 96 26.56 5.12 -13.82
CA ILE A 96 27.81 5.53 -14.46
C ILE A 96 27.58 6.77 -15.30
N GLN A 97 28.58 7.64 -15.30
CA GLN A 97 28.60 8.80 -16.19
C GLN A 97 29.81 8.70 -17.11
N GLY A 98 29.50 8.71 -18.41
CA GLY A 98 30.49 8.62 -19.47
C GLY A 98 30.23 9.66 -20.55
N TYR A 99 31.25 9.97 -21.34
CA TYR A 99 31.13 10.89 -22.47
C TYR A 99 31.87 10.37 -23.71
N ALA A 100 31.38 10.75 -24.89
CA ALA A 100 31.94 10.35 -26.16
C ALA A 100 33.25 11.10 -26.37
N ALA A 101 34.33 10.38 -26.65
CA ALA A 101 35.62 11.01 -26.77
C ALA A 101 35.83 11.76 -28.10
N ILE A 102 34.94 11.56 -29.09
CA ILE A 102 35.01 12.15 -30.42
C ILE A 102 33.59 12.51 -30.88
N GLU A 103 33.43 13.73 -31.37
CA GLU A 103 32.20 14.25 -31.97
C GLU A 103 31.75 13.35 -33.14
N SER A 104 30.43 13.09 -33.27
CA SER A 104 29.79 12.24 -34.32
C SER A 104 29.92 10.70 -34.21
N HIS A 105 30.48 10.13 -33.14
CA HIS A 105 30.45 8.68 -32.93
C HIS A 105 29.26 8.22 -32.08
N SER A 106 28.51 7.23 -32.58
CA SER A 106 27.54 6.47 -31.79
C SER A 106 28.29 5.45 -30.93
N ASN A 107 28.51 5.76 -29.66
CA ASN A 107 29.11 4.84 -28.71
C ASN A 107 28.07 4.45 -27.66
N THR A 108 28.17 3.23 -27.14
CA THR A 108 27.36 2.74 -26.04
C THR A 108 28.25 2.58 -24.82
N GLN A 109 27.91 3.28 -23.74
CA GLN A 109 28.49 3.00 -22.44
C GLN A 109 27.74 1.85 -21.79
N ASN A 110 28.48 0.97 -21.12
CA ASN A 110 27.92 -0.18 -20.44
C ASN A 110 28.42 -0.25 -19.01
N VAL A 111 27.50 -0.62 -18.13
CA VAL A 111 27.77 -0.97 -16.73
C VAL A 111 27.08 -2.28 -16.39
N MET A 112 27.74 -3.07 -15.57
CA MET A 112 27.17 -4.29 -15.00
C MET A 112 27.70 -4.49 -13.59
N LEU A 113 26.89 -5.06 -12.69
CA LEU A 113 27.35 -5.44 -11.37
C LEU A 113 28.23 -6.68 -11.42
N ILE A 114 29.16 -6.81 -10.49
CA ILE A 114 30.00 -8.00 -10.30
C ILE A 114 29.94 -8.44 -8.84
N ALA A 115 30.17 -9.72 -8.58
CA ALA A 115 30.21 -10.29 -7.24
C ALA A 115 31.54 -11.01 -7.00
N GLY A 116 32.26 -10.57 -5.96
CA GLY A 116 33.56 -11.12 -5.59
C GLY A 116 34.57 -11.06 -6.73
N SER A 117 35.13 -12.22 -7.09
CA SER A 117 36.14 -12.31 -8.16
C SER A 117 35.56 -12.57 -9.56
N ASP A 118 34.23 -12.63 -9.71
CA ASP A 118 33.60 -12.92 -10.99
C ASP A 118 33.65 -11.72 -11.94
N THR A 119 34.41 -11.86 -13.03
CA THR A 119 34.59 -10.83 -14.06
C THR A 119 33.52 -10.85 -15.15
N ASN A 120 32.64 -11.86 -15.13
CA ASN A 120 31.56 -12.03 -16.11
C ASN A 120 30.32 -11.21 -15.77
N GLY A 121 30.21 -10.74 -14.52
CA GLY A 121 29.09 -9.92 -14.04
C GLY A 121 27.82 -10.70 -13.72
N ILE A 122 26.92 -10.02 -13.02
CA ILE A 122 25.66 -10.58 -12.55
C ILE A 122 24.65 -10.51 -13.69
N ALA A 123 24.06 -11.66 -14.02
CA ALA A 123 23.06 -11.77 -15.08
C ALA A 123 21.89 -10.80 -14.85
N GLY A 124 21.42 -10.14 -15.90
CA GLY A 124 20.32 -9.17 -15.83
C GLY A 124 20.71 -7.76 -15.35
N THR A 125 21.96 -7.53 -14.92
CA THR A 125 22.43 -6.22 -14.43
C THR A 125 23.15 -5.37 -15.49
N LEU A 126 23.17 -5.82 -16.74
CA LEU A 126 23.79 -5.08 -17.82
C LEU A 126 22.88 -3.93 -18.25
N VAL A 127 23.33 -2.69 -18.02
CA VAL A 127 22.71 -1.50 -18.58
C VAL A 127 23.61 -0.92 -19.65
N SER A 128 22.98 -0.64 -20.79
CA SER A 128 23.60 -0.03 -21.96
C SER A 128 22.88 1.27 -22.30
N GLY A 129 23.61 2.34 -22.59
CA GLY A 129 23.00 3.56 -23.11
C GLY A 129 23.91 4.32 -24.03
N LEU A 130 23.29 5.09 -24.92
CA LEU A 130 23.99 5.92 -25.88
C LEU A 130 24.78 7.01 -25.16
N ASN A 131 25.92 7.33 -25.74
CA ASN A 131 26.68 8.50 -25.39
C ASN A 131 26.20 9.70 -26.21
N ASN A 132 26.14 10.91 -25.64
CA ASN A 132 25.68 12.08 -26.40
C ASN A 132 26.61 12.30 -27.62
N THR A 133 26.02 12.58 -28.79
CA THR A 133 26.75 12.80 -30.06
C THR A 133 27.32 14.21 -30.20
N GLY A 134 27.21 15.02 -29.14
CA GLY A 134 27.55 16.45 -29.09
C GLY A 134 29.04 16.79 -29.15
N VAL A 135 29.29 18.08 -29.37
CA VAL A 135 30.58 18.73 -29.65
C VAL A 135 31.66 18.41 -28.61
N TYR A 136 32.86 18.11 -29.07
CA TYR A 136 34.04 17.84 -28.23
C TYR A 136 34.31 18.98 -27.22
N GLY A 137 34.33 18.67 -25.92
CA GLY A 137 34.87 19.56 -24.88
C GLY A 137 33.85 20.36 -24.05
N ILE A 138 32.55 20.07 -24.16
CA ILE A 138 31.56 20.50 -23.15
C ILE A 138 31.29 19.34 -22.18
N ASN A 139 31.02 19.64 -20.91
CA ASN A 139 30.81 18.67 -19.81
C ASN A 139 29.51 17.84 -19.95
N ASP A 140 29.09 17.48 -21.17
CA ASP A 140 27.91 16.65 -21.44
C ASP A 140 28.21 15.18 -21.12
N GLN A 141 28.24 14.87 -19.82
CA GLN A 141 28.25 13.50 -19.32
C GLN A 141 26.82 12.96 -19.36
N VAL A 142 26.63 11.79 -19.98
CA VAL A 142 25.33 11.11 -19.96
C VAL A 142 25.38 10.07 -18.85
N ALA A 143 24.41 10.13 -17.94
CA ALA A 143 24.22 9.11 -16.93
C ALA A 143 23.43 7.94 -17.50
N ILE A 144 23.87 6.72 -17.19
CA ILE A 144 23.03 5.53 -17.27
C ILE A 144 23.01 4.87 -15.90
N SER A 145 21.86 4.35 -15.50
CA SER A 145 21.67 3.74 -14.20
C SER A 145 20.91 2.42 -14.33
N GLY A 146 21.12 1.55 -13.35
CA GLY A 146 20.34 0.34 -13.15
C GLY A 146 20.22 0.02 -11.68
N SER A 147 19.41 -0.98 -11.39
CA SER A 147 19.24 -1.53 -10.06
C SER A 147 19.28 -3.06 -10.10
N TYR A 148 19.58 -3.68 -8.96
CA TYR A 148 19.50 -5.12 -8.78
C TYR A 148 19.11 -5.47 -7.35
N THR A 149 18.03 -6.21 -7.19
CA THR A 149 17.55 -6.70 -5.89
C THR A 149 18.13 -8.07 -5.60
N VAL A 150 18.73 -8.22 -4.42
CA VAL A 150 19.31 -9.50 -3.97
C VAL A 150 18.25 -10.27 -3.20
N GLU A 151 17.69 -11.29 -3.85
CA GLU A 151 16.67 -12.14 -3.23
C GLU A 151 17.25 -13.10 -2.19
N VAL A 152 16.40 -13.55 -1.26
CA VAL A 152 16.79 -14.59 -0.29
C VAL A 152 17.19 -15.86 -1.04
N GLY A 153 18.42 -16.32 -0.81
CA GLY A 153 18.97 -17.51 -1.47
C GLY A 153 19.76 -17.23 -2.75
N ASP A 154 19.91 -15.96 -3.14
CA ASP A 154 20.79 -15.58 -4.24
C ASP A 154 22.26 -16.03 -3.93
N PRO A 155 22.92 -16.78 -4.84
CA PRO A 155 24.29 -17.24 -4.64
C PRO A 155 25.33 -16.14 -4.44
N ILE A 156 25.01 -14.88 -4.76
CA ILE A 156 25.94 -13.75 -4.56
C ILE A 156 25.96 -13.24 -3.11
N ILE A 157 25.05 -13.67 -2.23
CA ILE A 157 25.00 -13.20 -0.84
C ILE A 157 26.33 -13.48 -0.13
N GLY A 158 26.86 -12.46 0.54
CA GLY A 158 28.15 -12.48 1.23
C GLY A 158 29.37 -12.29 0.31
N GLN A 159 29.19 -12.14 -1.00
CA GLN A 159 30.26 -11.79 -1.92
C GLN A 159 30.53 -10.28 -1.90
N PRO A 160 31.79 -9.83 -2.08
CA PRO A 160 32.12 -8.42 -2.24
C PRO A 160 31.34 -7.75 -3.38
N ILE A 161 30.86 -6.54 -3.15
CA ILE A 161 30.13 -5.74 -4.13
C ILE A 161 31.11 -5.18 -5.17
N GLY A 162 30.66 -4.99 -6.42
CA GLY A 162 31.45 -4.31 -7.43
C GLY A 162 30.68 -3.94 -8.69
N MET A 163 31.32 -3.11 -9.52
CA MET A 163 30.88 -2.77 -10.88
C MET A 163 31.97 -3.03 -11.92
N LYS A 164 31.53 -3.33 -13.13
CA LYS A 164 32.32 -3.44 -14.35
C LYS A 164 31.89 -2.35 -15.33
N LEU A 165 32.84 -1.52 -15.76
CA LEU A 165 32.66 -0.43 -16.73
C LEU A 165 33.32 -0.79 -18.06
N PHE A 166 32.59 -0.65 -19.17
CA PHE A 166 33.12 -0.90 -20.51
C PHE A 166 32.32 -0.18 -21.61
N SER A 167 32.87 -0.13 -22.82
CA SER A 167 32.17 0.44 -23.98
C SER A 167 31.89 -0.63 -25.03
N SER A 168 30.78 -0.46 -25.74
CA SER A 168 30.54 -1.07 -27.05
C SER A 168 30.62 0.07 -28.06
N GLY A 169 31.60 0.04 -28.95
CA GLY A 169 31.96 1.20 -29.78
C GLY A 169 33.43 1.60 -29.62
N ILE A 170 33.78 2.70 -30.29
CA ILE A 170 35.17 3.14 -30.44
C ILE A 170 35.73 3.67 -29.11
N GLN A 171 35.09 4.65 -28.46
CA GLN A 171 35.71 5.31 -27.31
C GLN A 171 34.74 5.97 -26.31
N THR A 172 34.70 5.44 -25.09
CA THR A 172 34.04 6.05 -23.92
C THR A 172 35.08 6.43 -22.86
N ARG A 173 34.86 7.55 -22.17
CA ARG A 173 35.69 8.00 -21.04
C ARG A 173 34.86 8.20 -19.79
N TRP A 174 35.41 7.78 -18.64
CA TRP A 174 34.86 7.96 -17.30
C TRP A 174 35.82 8.75 -16.43
N TYR A 175 35.32 9.62 -15.55
CA TYR A 175 36.12 10.51 -14.71
C TYR A 175 36.21 10.04 -13.26
N SER A 176 37.33 10.32 -12.60
CA SER A 176 37.53 10.03 -11.18
C SER A 176 36.97 11.12 -10.27
N ASP A 177 35.73 11.52 -10.49
CA ASP A 177 35.08 12.65 -9.78
C ASP A 177 33.84 12.23 -8.99
N GLY A 178 33.64 10.92 -8.81
CA GLY A 178 32.51 10.35 -8.08
C GLY A 178 31.20 10.26 -8.88
N SER A 179 31.21 10.66 -10.15
CA SER A 179 30.03 10.63 -11.02
C SER A 179 29.52 9.22 -11.34
N SER A 180 30.40 8.22 -11.29
CA SER A 180 30.04 6.79 -11.30
C SER A 180 30.10 6.21 -9.90
N PHE A 181 29.01 5.57 -9.45
CA PHE A 181 28.86 5.01 -8.10
C PHE A 181 27.94 3.78 -8.03
N ILE A 182 28.12 2.97 -6.99
CA ILE A 182 27.12 1.99 -6.49
C ILE A 182 26.72 2.44 -5.09
N SER A 183 25.42 2.46 -4.81
CA SER A 183 24.84 2.49 -3.47
C SER A 183 24.00 1.24 -3.24
N SER A 184 23.70 0.94 -1.98
CA SER A 184 22.61 0.02 -1.66
C SER A 184 21.54 0.75 -0.90
N VAL A 185 20.31 0.38 -1.23
CA VAL A 185 19.13 0.65 -0.42
C VAL A 185 18.57 -0.71 0.01
N LEU A 186 17.79 -0.73 1.07
CA LEU A 186 17.03 -1.92 1.38
C LEU A 186 15.92 -2.05 0.33
N ALA A 187 15.88 -3.18 -0.39
CA ALA A 187 14.90 -3.44 -1.45
C ALA A 187 13.48 -3.33 -0.88
N ASP A 188 13.33 -3.92 0.30
CA ASP A 188 12.19 -3.78 1.18
C ASP A 188 12.65 -3.45 2.58
N HIS A 189 12.06 -2.50 3.31
CA HIS A 189 12.12 -2.67 4.77
C HIS A 189 11.39 -3.97 5.08
N ILE A 190 12.19 -5.04 5.29
CA ILE A 190 11.95 -6.47 5.00
C ILE A 190 10.62 -7.07 5.53
N SER A 191 9.86 -6.36 6.34
CA SER A 191 8.55 -6.80 6.77
C SER A 191 7.84 -5.66 7.48
N THR A 192 6.52 -5.68 7.40
CA THR A 192 5.64 -5.27 8.49
C THR A 192 6.31 -5.50 9.87
N GLY A 193 6.47 -4.46 10.69
CA GLY A 193 7.13 -4.51 11.99
C GLY A 193 7.78 -3.18 12.41
N THR A 194 8.54 -3.24 13.50
CA THR A 194 9.27 -2.08 14.05
C THR A 194 10.39 -1.63 13.11
N LEU A 195 10.35 -0.36 12.68
CA LEU A 195 11.38 0.29 11.86
C LEU A 195 12.42 1.02 12.71
N PHE A 196 11.99 1.61 13.83
CA PHE A 196 12.83 2.29 14.78
C PHE A 196 12.20 2.22 16.18
N SER A 197 13.00 1.93 17.19
CA SER A 197 12.59 2.00 18.59
C SER A 197 13.78 2.43 19.43
N THR A 198 13.55 3.39 20.32
CA THR A 198 14.56 3.90 21.23
C THR A 198 13.97 4.15 22.61
N GLU A 199 14.74 3.85 23.64
CA GLU A 199 14.47 4.26 25.02
C GLU A 199 15.30 5.51 25.40
N PHE A 200 16.05 6.06 24.44
CA PHE A 200 17.00 7.15 24.59
C PHE A 200 18.10 6.91 25.67
N GLU A 201 18.42 5.65 25.99
CA GLU A 201 19.51 5.30 26.91
C GLU A 201 20.90 5.46 26.27
N LEU A 202 21.97 5.60 27.08
CA LEU A 202 23.36 5.60 26.61
C LEU A 202 24.09 4.36 27.05
N ASP A 203 24.99 3.85 26.20
CA ASP A 203 25.92 2.81 26.59
C ASP A 203 27.04 3.38 27.49
N GLY A 204 27.95 2.50 27.94
CA GLY A 204 29.09 2.91 28.77
C GLY A 204 30.10 3.84 28.05
N ALA A 205 29.97 4.03 26.74
CA ALA A 205 30.79 4.91 25.91
C ALA A 205 30.11 6.25 25.58
N GLY A 206 28.83 6.43 25.91
CA GLY A 206 28.07 7.65 25.64
C GLY A 206 27.41 7.68 24.26
N GLU A 207 27.24 6.53 23.62
CA GLU A 207 26.47 6.35 22.38
C GLU A 207 25.02 5.95 22.66
N LEU A 208 24.08 6.39 21.82
CA LEU A 208 22.65 6.11 21.97
C LEU A 208 22.37 4.61 21.82
N ILE A 209 21.78 3.99 22.84
CA ILE A 209 21.25 2.63 22.77
C ILE A 209 19.90 2.71 22.04
N THR A 210 19.90 2.37 20.77
CA THR A 210 18.66 2.01 20.06
C THR A 210 18.32 0.56 20.39
N THR A 211 17.13 0.30 20.92
CA THR A 211 16.64 -1.05 21.21
C THR A 211 16.28 -1.80 19.93
N ALA A 212 15.90 -1.09 18.86
CA ALA A 212 15.82 -1.59 17.48
C ALA A 212 16.02 -0.43 16.46
N ASN A 213 16.92 -0.59 15.50
CA ASN A 213 17.09 0.37 14.38
C ASN A 213 17.35 -0.35 13.03
N PRO A 214 16.44 -1.22 12.56
CA PRO A 214 16.65 -2.06 11.38
C PRO A 214 16.80 -1.31 10.05
N ILE A 215 16.29 -0.07 9.94
CA ILE A 215 16.47 0.79 8.75
C ILE A 215 17.48 1.93 8.98
N GLU A 216 18.24 1.87 10.08
CA GLU A 216 19.33 2.80 10.38
C GLU A 216 18.93 4.29 10.40
N MET A 217 17.76 4.63 10.95
CA MET A 217 17.39 6.03 11.16
C MET A 217 18.43 6.74 12.03
N GLU A 218 18.97 7.84 11.52
CA GLU A 218 19.93 8.68 12.21
C GLU A 218 19.24 9.88 12.84
N VAL A 219 19.70 10.25 14.03
CA VAL A 219 19.33 11.51 14.67
C VAL A 219 20.12 12.65 14.03
N VAL A 220 19.45 13.51 13.27
CA VAL A 220 20.05 14.71 12.70
C VAL A 220 19.80 15.87 13.67
N VAL A 221 20.79 16.19 14.52
CA VAL A 221 20.65 17.20 15.59
C VAL A 221 20.98 18.61 15.14
N GLY A 222 20.00 19.51 15.25
CA GLY A 222 20.19 20.95 15.33
C GLY A 222 20.30 21.43 16.79
N ASN A 223 21.42 21.14 17.44
CA ASN A 223 21.83 21.58 18.79
C ASN A 223 21.04 21.07 20.04
N GLU A 224 21.74 20.21 20.78
CA GLU A 224 21.62 19.82 22.21
C GLU A 224 20.55 18.80 22.62
N LEU A 225 20.79 17.55 22.21
CA LEU A 225 20.33 16.33 22.92
C LEU A 225 20.77 16.39 24.39
N ILE A 226 19.82 16.54 25.32
CA ILE A 226 20.09 16.50 26.76
C ILE A 226 19.78 15.11 27.29
N ILE A 227 20.84 14.35 27.53
CA ILE A 227 20.75 13.02 28.12
C ILE A 227 21.09 13.12 29.60
N THR A 228 20.13 12.82 30.46
CA THR A 228 20.36 12.72 31.90
C THR A 228 20.59 11.27 32.27
N ASN A 229 21.68 10.95 32.98
CA ASN A 229 22.02 9.61 33.51
C ASN A 229 21.03 9.07 34.59
N ALA A 230 19.75 9.46 34.52
CA ALA A 230 18.68 9.03 35.40
C ALA A 230 17.61 8.31 34.57
N VAL A 231 16.75 7.57 35.26
CA VAL A 231 15.72 6.60 34.80
C VAL A 231 14.78 7.07 33.67
N ASP A 232 14.89 8.30 33.17
CA ASP A 232 14.06 8.87 32.10
C ASP A 232 14.91 9.76 31.14
N SER A 233 15.48 9.17 30.08
CA SER A 233 16.13 9.94 29.01
C SER A 233 15.12 10.53 28.03
N TYR A 234 15.40 11.72 27.47
CA TYR A 234 14.48 12.42 26.56
C TYR A 234 15.18 13.35 25.57
N PHE A 235 14.53 13.61 24.43
CA PHE A 235 14.86 14.75 23.59
C PHE A 235 14.18 16.01 24.11
N ARG A 236 14.94 17.09 24.18
CA ARG A 236 14.49 18.39 24.70
C ARG A 236 14.35 19.37 23.55
N MET A 237 13.16 19.91 23.38
CA MET A 237 12.86 20.96 22.41
C MET A 237 12.42 22.22 23.13
N ASN A 238 12.68 23.39 22.55
CA ASN A 238 12.24 24.65 23.15
C ASN A 238 12.02 25.71 22.09
N ILE A 239 11.18 26.67 22.45
CA ILE A 239 11.01 27.92 21.73
C ILE A 239 11.28 29.09 22.68
N THR A 240 12.11 30.02 22.24
CA THR A 240 12.44 31.22 23.02
C THR A 240 11.37 32.31 22.85
N ALA A 241 11.41 33.33 23.72
CA ALA A 241 10.51 34.48 23.63
C ALA A 241 10.68 35.30 22.33
N GLU A 242 11.81 35.13 21.65
CA GLU A 242 12.13 35.74 20.35
C GLU A 242 11.77 34.82 19.17
N GLY A 243 11.22 33.63 19.43
CA GLY A 243 10.77 32.68 18.41
C GLY A 243 11.85 31.73 17.89
N ALA A 244 13.06 31.71 18.47
CA ALA A 244 14.08 30.73 18.09
C ALA A 244 13.69 29.33 18.59
N LYS A 245 13.81 28.31 17.73
CA LYS A 245 13.34 26.94 17.99
C LYS A 245 14.49 25.95 17.98
N ASN A 246 14.45 25.00 18.91
CA ASN A 246 15.25 23.79 18.88
C ASN A 246 14.34 22.63 18.48
N ASN A 247 14.69 21.94 17.40
CA ASN A 247 13.99 20.81 16.81
C ASN A 247 14.83 19.53 16.94
N PHE A 248 14.21 18.40 16.61
CA PHE A 248 14.87 17.11 16.53
C PHE A 248 14.34 16.35 15.31
N LYS A 249 15.24 15.82 14.48
CA LYS A 249 14.91 15.06 13.28
C LYS A 249 15.48 13.64 13.35
N LEU A 250 14.67 12.67 12.96
CA LEU A 250 15.05 11.30 12.60
C LEU A 250 15.02 11.19 11.07
N ASP A 251 16.05 10.60 10.48
CA ASP A 251 16.23 10.53 9.03
C ASP A 251 16.81 9.18 8.62
N ALA A 252 16.14 8.46 7.72
CA ALA A 252 16.63 7.19 7.19
C ALA A 252 17.71 7.35 6.08
N GLN A 253 18.09 8.58 5.72
CA GLN A 253 19.08 9.03 4.72
C GLN A 253 18.96 8.48 3.28
N ALA A 254 18.26 7.36 3.03
CA ALA A 254 17.99 6.82 1.69
C ALA A 254 16.79 5.84 1.64
N ASP A 255 15.87 5.89 2.60
CA ASP A 255 14.58 5.21 2.51
C ASP A 255 13.48 6.26 2.29
N SER A 256 12.36 5.84 1.72
CA SER A 256 11.22 6.72 1.40
C SER A 256 9.93 6.17 1.98
N PHE A 257 8.96 7.05 2.22
CA PHE A 257 7.58 6.59 2.44
C PHE A 257 7.09 5.85 1.20
N ARG A 258 6.38 4.75 1.41
CA ARG A 258 5.94 3.84 0.34
C ARG A 258 4.43 3.86 0.19
N ALA A 259 3.99 3.62 -1.04
CA ALA A 259 2.61 3.30 -1.31
C ALA A 259 2.22 1.99 -0.62
N SER A 260 0.93 1.85 -0.33
CA SER A 260 0.32 0.66 0.24
C SER A 260 1.06 0.20 1.51
N THR A 261 1.45 1.14 2.37
CA THR A 261 2.15 0.87 3.64
C THR A 261 1.65 1.83 4.71
N LEU A 262 1.11 1.31 5.83
CA LEU A 262 0.74 2.15 6.96
C LEU A 262 1.92 2.27 7.92
N TYR A 263 2.24 3.50 8.31
CA TYR A 263 3.26 3.75 9.31
C TYR A 263 2.60 4.16 10.62
N THR A 264 3.10 3.66 11.75
CA THR A 264 2.66 4.08 13.08
C THR A 264 3.82 4.74 13.80
N LEU A 265 3.63 5.99 14.20
CA LEU A 265 4.56 6.73 15.07
C LEU A 265 3.93 6.85 16.45
N SER A 266 4.63 6.34 17.47
CA SER A 266 4.23 6.46 18.87
C SER A 266 5.35 7.04 19.71
N PHE A 267 4.99 7.91 20.66
CA PHE A 267 5.94 8.50 21.60
C PHE A 267 5.26 8.97 22.88
N ARG A 268 6.04 9.32 23.91
CA ARG A 268 5.53 10.03 25.09
C ARG A 268 5.99 11.48 25.07
N GLY A 269 5.09 12.41 25.33
CA GLY A 269 5.37 13.85 25.30
C GLY A 269 5.02 14.55 26.60
N GLN A 270 5.75 15.60 26.94
CA GLN A 270 5.41 16.52 28.02
C GLN A 270 5.90 17.94 27.75
N LYS A 271 5.05 18.94 28.03
CA LYS A 271 5.45 20.33 28.17
C LYS A 271 6.05 20.55 29.56
N ALA A 272 7.38 20.69 29.62
CA ALA A 272 8.14 20.78 30.85
C ALA A 272 8.24 22.20 31.43
N ILE A 273 8.25 23.23 30.55
CA ILE A 273 8.20 24.64 30.96
C ILE A 273 7.02 25.29 30.25
N ASN A 274 6.14 25.89 31.04
CA ASN A 274 4.95 26.60 30.58
C ASN A 274 5.12 28.11 30.82
N GLY A 275 5.95 28.75 30.01
CA GLY A 275 6.13 30.21 30.05
C GLY A 275 4.96 30.95 29.41
N ASP A 276 4.47 30.45 28.28
CA ASP A 276 3.26 30.96 27.61
C ASP A 276 2.20 29.85 27.58
N ALA A 277 1.12 30.07 28.33
CA ALA A 277 0.04 29.10 28.51
C ALA A 277 -0.86 28.95 27.28
N ALA A 278 -0.85 29.90 26.35
CA ALA A 278 -1.61 29.83 25.12
C ALA A 278 -0.92 29.02 24.02
N GLN A 279 0.34 28.63 24.24
CA GLN A 279 1.13 27.89 23.24
C GLN A 279 1.55 26.55 23.81
N ASN A 280 0.94 25.47 23.36
CA ASN A 280 1.20 24.10 23.84
C ASN A 280 1.44 23.11 22.70
N GLU A 281 1.68 23.59 21.48
CA GLU A 281 1.69 22.77 20.28
C GLU A 281 3.12 22.43 19.80
N VAL A 282 3.26 21.26 19.19
CA VAL A 282 4.46 20.77 18.49
C VAL A 282 4.03 20.27 17.11
N ASP A 283 4.71 20.75 16.07
CA ASP A 283 4.59 20.29 14.70
C ASP A 283 5.43 19.02 14.52
N ILE A 284 4.81 17.98 13.97
CA ILE A 284 5.45 16.75 13.49
C ILE A 284 5.50 16.84 11.97
N ILE A 285 6.70 16.99 11.42
CA ILE A 285 6.93 17.12 9.99
C ILE A 285 7.43 15.78 9.46
N LEU A 286 6.72 15.23 8.49
CA LEU A 286 7.02 13.95 7.83
C LEU A 286 7.44 14.22 6.39
N GLY A 287 8.49 13.56 5.90
CA GLY A 287 8.95 13.72 4.51
C GLY A 287 9.50 15.11 4.17
N GLY A 288 9.54 16.02 5.16
CA GLY A 288 9.80 17.44 4.93
C GLY A 288 8.63 18.20 4.30
N THR A 289 7.51 17.54 4.00
CA THR A 289 6.41 18.07 3.17
C THR A 289 5.08 18.07 3.93
N TYR A 290 4.78 17.03 4.70
CA TYR A 290 3.56 16.92 5.50
C TYR A 290 3.78 17.41 6.94
N THR A 291 2.85 18.18 7.49
CA THR A 291 2.92 18.69 8.88
C THR A 291 1.65 18.36 9.65
N ASN A 292 1.82 17.70 10.80
CA ASN A 292 0.74 17.45 11.77
C ASN A 292 1.04 18.19 13.09
N THR A 293 0.13 19.05 13.52
CA THR A 293 0.31 19.85 14.75
C THR A 293 -0.40 19.20 15.93
N LEU A 294 0.35 18.86 16.98
CA LEU A 294 -0.16 18.19 18.19
C LEU A 294 -0.06 19.10 19.42
N ALA A 295 -1.16 19.19 20.17
CA ALA A 295 -1.18 19.83 21.48
C ALA A 295 -0.56 18.91 22.56
N ILE A 296 0.56 19.33 23.13
CA ILE A 296 1.32 18.58 24.14
C ILE A 296 0.90 18.97 25.57
N SER A 297 0.48 17.97 26.33
CA SER A 297 0.10 18.06 27.75
C SER A 297 1.24 18.50 28.67
N THR A 298 0.90 19.15 29.79
CA THR A 298 1.85 19.48 30.87
C THR A 298 2.31 18.27 31.69
N THR A 299 1.67 17.11 31.52
CA THR A 299 2.07 15.83 32.12
C THR A 299 2.59 14.89 31.04
N THR A 300 3.45 13.93 31.41
CA THR A 300 3.95 12.91 30.48
C THR A 300 2.82 11.99 30.02
N THR A 301 2.43 12.11 28.75
CA THR A 301 1.29 11.40 28.15
C THR A 301 1.74 10.69 26.87
N PRO A 302 1.23 9.49 26.55
CA PRO A 302 1.49 8.85 25.27
C PRO A 302 0.72 9.54 24.13
N TYR A 303 1.34 9.58 22.96
CA TYR A 303 0.80 10.04 21.68
C TYR A 303 1.08 8.95 20.65
N SER A 304 0.15 8.77 19.71
CA SER A 304 0.27 7.81 18.62
C SER A 304 -0.44 8.37 17.41
N MET A 305 0.12 8.14 16.23
CA MET A 305 -0.49 8.50 14.95
C MET A 305 -0.23 7.42 13.91
N VAL A 306 -1.26 7.14 13.12
CA VAL A 306 -1.19 6.31 11.92
C VAL A 306 -1.00 7.24 10.72
N ILE A 307 -0.12 6.85 9.81
CA ILE A 307 0.33 7.62 8.66
C ILE A 307 0.09 6.73 7.45
N ASN A 308 -0.82 7.17 6.56
CA ASN A 308 -1.04 6.55 5.27
C ASN A 308 -0.43 7.45 4.17
N PRO A 309 0.76 7.13 3.64
CA PRO A 309 1.42 7.97 2.64
C PRO A 309 0.63 8.20 1.36
N ASP A 310 -0.24 7.26 0.98
CA ASP A 310 -1.10 7.37 -0.21
C ASP A 310 -2.13 8.48 -0.04
N GLU A 311 -2.72 8.60 1.15
CA GLU A 311 -3.75 9.60 1.45
C GLU A 311 -3.15 11.01 1.60
N ILE A 312 -1.96 11.11 2.17
CA ILE A 312 -1.34 12.40 2.52
C ILE A 312 -0.25 12.83 1.54
N GLY A 313 -0.05 12.09 0.45
CA GLY A 313 0.86 12.43 -0.64
C GLY A 313 2.33 12.37 -0.28
N LEU A 314 2.74 11.44 0.58
CA LEU A 314 4.13 11.25 0.99
C LEU A 314 4.87 10.17 0.19
N VAL A 315 4.19 9.41 -0.68
CA VAL A 315 4.83 8.32 -1.44
C VAL A 315 6.04 8.84 -2.22
N GLY A 316 7.21 8.27 -1.95
CA GLY A 316 8.48 8.64 -2.57
C GLY A 316 9.24 9.77 -1.87
N ASP A 317 8.64 10.45 -0.89
CA ASP A 317 9.35 11.42 -0.04
C ASP A 317 10.26 10.72 0.97
N ASP A 318 11.32 11.41 1.40
CA ASP A 318 12.31 10.88 2.36
C ASP A 318 11.64 10.38 3.64
N LEU A 319 11.96 9.16 4.08
CA LEU A 319 11.44 8.59 5.32
C LEU A 319 12.10 9.28 6.53
N SER A 320 11.53 10.43 6.89
CA SER A 320 12.03 11.31 7.93
C SER A 320 10.92 11.85 8.83
N ILE A 321 11.25 12.08 10.10
CA ILE A 321 10.34 12.54 11.14
C ILE A 321 11.02 13.68 11.90
N GLU A 322 10.47 14.88 11.85
CA GLU A 322 11.00 16.05 12.54
C GLU A 322 9.97 16.62 13.53
N PHE A 323 10.42 16.87 14.76
CA PHE A 323 9.63 17.47 15.82
C PHE A 323 10.05 18.93 16.01
N VAL A 324 9.10 19.87 15.90
CA VAL A 324 9.36 21.31 15.96
C VAL A 324 8.33 21.99 16.89
N PRO A 325 8.73 22.79 17.89
CA PRO A 325 7.77 23.60 18.65
C PRO A 325 6.95 24.52 17.73
N ALA A 326 5.61 24.45 17.78
CA ALA A 326 4.75 25.17 16.85
C ALA A 326 4.58 26.65 17.23
N GLY A 327 4.28 27.50 16.24
CA GLY A 327 3.96 28.92 16.45
C GLY A 327 5.12 29.81 16.93
N ALA A 328 4.78 30.97 17.51
CA ALA A 328 5.71 31.93 18.13
C ALA A 328 5.35 32.12 19.61
N ALA A 329 6.36 32.21 20.47
CA ALA A 329 6.16 32.29 21.92
C ALA A 329 6.46 33.70 22.44
N THR A 330 5.71 34.18 23.44
CA THR A 330 6.05 35.41 24.16
C THR A 330 6.96 35.17 25.38
N ALA A 331 7.19 33.90 25.72
CA ALA A 331 8.04 33.44 26.82
C ALA A 331 8.67 32.09 26.45
N VAL A 332 9.65 31.64 27.25
CA VAL A 332 10.30 30.35 26.99
C VAL A 332 9.34 29.20 27.29
N ASN A 333 9.07 28.39 26.29
CA ASN A 333 8.37 27.12 26.43
C ASN A 333 9.34 25.96 26.11
N GLN A 334 9.18 24.85 26.82
CA GLN A 334 10.02 23.66 26.64
C GLN A 334 9.17 22.39 26.61
N TYR A 335 9.54 21.49 25.70
CA TYR A 335 8.90 20.22 25.43
C TYR A 335 9.92 19.09 25.57
N ARG A 336 9.44 17.92 25.95
CA ARG A 336 10.21 16.69 26.08
C ARG A 336 9.52 15.58 25.33
N VAL A 337 10.30 14.82 24.56
CA VAL A 337 9.88 13.61 23.85
C VAL A 337 10.67 12.44 24.44
N PHE A 338 9.94 11.42 24.88
CA PHE A 338 10.46 10.19 25.46
C PHE A 338 9.99 9.04 24.57
N ASN A 339 10.83 8.01 24.45
CA ASN A 339 10.59 6.75 23.76
C ASN A 339 9.89 6.89 22.40
N VAL A 340 10.65 6.93 21.31
CA VAL A 340 10.05 6.98 19.97
C VAL A 340 10.02 5.56 19.41
N ASP A 341 8.82 5.11 19.07
CA ASP A 341 8.57 3.89 18.34
C ASP A 341 7.99 4.25 16.97
N PHE A 342 8.60 3.73 15.92
CA PHE A 342 8.16 3.87 14.55
C PHE A 342 8.11 2.49 13.91
N SER A 343 6.97 2.14 13.33
CA SER A 343 6.76 0.86 12.67
C SER A 343 6.08 1.08 11.33
N ALA A 344 6.34 0.19 10.39
CA ALA A 344 5.54 0.05 9.19
C ALA A 344 4.75 -1.24 9.33
N GLU A 345 3.49 -1.23 8.97
CA GLU A 345 2.72 -2.43 8.71
C GLU A 345 2.34 -2.36 7.23
N ALA A 346 2.27 -3.51 6.58
CA ALA A 346 1.41 -3.58 5.41
C ALA A 346 0.05 -3.09 5.92
N PRO A 347 -0.67 -2.26 5.15
CA PRO A 347 -2.02 -1.91 5.53
C PRO A 347 -2.68 -3.22 5.95
N PRO A 348 -3.33 -3.27 7.13
CA PRO A 348 -4.12 -4.44 7.47
C PRO A 348 -4.96 -4.76 6.24
N PRO A 349 -5.15 -6.04 5.86
CA PRO A 349 -5.89 -6.41 4.67
C PRO A 349 -7.06 -5.46 4.50
N VAL A 350 -6.90 -4.62 3.48
CA VAL A 350 -7.44 -3.27 3.39
C VAL A 350 -8.90 -3.29 3.81
N HIS A 351 -9.32 -2.47 4.79
CA HIS A 351 -10.56 -2.64 5.59
C HIS A 351 -11.63 -3.50 4.92
N THR A 352 -11.43 -4.82 4.96
CA THR A 352 -12.31 -5.81 4.38
C THR A 352 -13.15 -6.22 5.56
N GLY A 353 -14.31 -5.60 5.69
CA GLY A 353 -15.20 -5.81 6.81
C GLY A 353 -15.84 -4.52 7.34
N LEU A 354 -16.27 -4.58 8.59
CA LEU A 354 -17.10 -3.58 9.24
C LEU A 354 -16.42 -2.22 9.32
N LEU A 355 -16.95 -1.20 8.66
CA LEU A 355 -16.53 0.19 8.80
C LEU A 355 -17.31 0.89 9.91
N TYR A 356 -18.63 0.65 9.93
CA TYR A 356 -19.54 1.24 10.88
C TYR A 356 -20.67 0.27 11.22
N GLN A 357 -21.02 0.18 12.49
CA GLN A 357 -22.21 -0.51 12.92
C GLN A 357 -22.84 0.20 14.11
N THR A 358 -24.14 0.43 14.04
CA THR A 358 -24.91 0.87 15.20
C THR A 358 -26.30 0.25 15.24
N SER A 359 -26.68 -0.22 16.42
CA SER A 359 -28.06 -0.54 16.76
C SER A 359 -28.84 0.67 17.29
N PHE A 360 -28.24 1.88 17.21
CA PHE A 360 -28.71 3.13 17.80
C PHE A 360 -28.95 3.05 19.32
N GLU A 361 -28.29 2.12 20.01
CA GLU A 361 -28.23 2.12 21.48
C GLU A 361 -27.45 3.33 21.98
N THR A 362 -27.76 3.83 23.19
CA THR A 362 -27.04 4.97 23.79
C THR A 362 -26.50 4.64 25.17
N ASN A 363 -25.33 5.17 25.50
CA ASN A 363 -24.77 5.19 26.85
C ASN A 363 -24.62 6.65 27.35
N ALA A 364 -23.88 6.85 28.46
CA ALA A 364 -23.67 8.19 29.03
C ALA A 364 -22.81 9.14 28.16
N VAL A 365 -22.19 8.62 27.10
CA VAL A 365 -21.25 9.32 26.20
C VAL A 365 -21.89 9.57 24.82
N GLY A 366 -22.92 8.82 24.43
CA GLY A 366 -23.61 9.01 23.14
C GLY A 366 -24.14 7.70 22.58
N VAL A 367 -24.26 7.63 21.25
CA VAL A 367 -24.62 6.41 20.52
C VAL A 367 -23.50 5.38 20.68
N ILE A 368 -23.89 4.14 20.96
CA ILE A 368 -23.01 2.98 20.94
C ILE A 368 -22.89 2.56 19.47
N ALA A 369 -21.74 2.84 18.88
CA ALA A 369 -21.38 2.41 17.54
C ALA A 369 -20.00 1.75 17.59
N VAL A 370 -19.80 0.78 16.70
CA VAL A 370 -18.46 0.31 16.34
C VAL A 370 -18.08 1.10 15.10
N ASN A 371 -17.00 1.86 15.19
CA ASN A 371 -16.59 2.79 14.16
C ASN A 371 -15.10 2.63 13.92
N ASN A 372 -14.74 2.13 12.75
CA ASN A 372 -13.34 1.87 12.37
C ASN A 372 -12.76 3.00 11.52
N ILE A 373 -13.61 3.91 11.04
CA ILE A 373 -13.28 5.21 10.45
C ILE A 373 -13.78 6.26 11.45
N ASP A 374 -13.16 7.42 11.65
CA ASP A 374 -13.69 8.44 12.58
C ASP A 374 -14.96 9.13 12.00
N LEU A 375 -16.06 8.37 11.88
CA LEU A 375 -17.37 8.88 11.46
C LEU A 375 -18.06 9.61 12.61
N GLU A 376 -18.36 10.88 12.38
CA GLU A 376 -19.15 11.70 13.30
C GLU A 376 -20.56 11.91 12.76
N VAL A 377 -21.51 12.02 13.69
CA VAL A 377 -22.88 12.45 13.39
C VAL A 377 -22.89 13.96 13.23
N VAL A 378 -23.34 14.44 12.07
CA VAL A 378 -23.17 15.86 11.67
C VAL A 378 -24.40 16.73 12.00
N ASP A 379 -25.64 16.23 11.89
CA ASP A 379 -26.84 17.07 12.12
C ASP A 379 -28.11 16.35 12.64
N GLY A 380 -29.09 17.17 13.05
CA GLY A 380 -30.19 16.96 14.00
C GLY A 380 -31.31 15.98 13.64
N PHE A 381 -31.15 14.76 14.16
CA PHE A 381 -32.22 13.79 14.30
C PHE A 381 -32.60 13.53 15.77
N ASP A 382 -33.83 13.04 15.97
CA ASP A 382 -34.27 12.55 17.27
C ASP A 382 -34.00 11.04 17.36
N LEU A 383 -33.12 10.66 18.27
CA LEU A 383 -32.88 9.26 18.62
C LEU A 383 -33.96 8.80 19.60
N ILE A 384 -34.77 7.82 19.19
CA ILE A 384 -35.96 7.40 19.94
C ILE A 384 -35.83 5.92 20.31
N LYS A 385 -36.06 5.65 21.60
CA LYS A 385 -36.11 4.29 22.16
C LYS A 385 -37.57 3.82 22.26
N GLU A 386 -37.91 2.73 21.59
CA GLU A 386 -39.18 2.01 21.82
C GLU A 386 -38.92 0.67 22.53
N ALA A 387 -39.98 0.08 23.09
CA ALA A 387 -39.93 -1.04 24.04
C ALA A 387 -39.16 -2.30 23.57
N ALA A 388 -38.82 -2.42 22.28
CA ALA A 388 -38.07 -3.54 21.70
C ALA A 388 -36.94 -3.14 20.74
N ASP A 389 -36.78 -1.86 20.37
CA ASP A 389 -35.82 -1.41 19.35
C ASP A 389 -35.40 0.05 19.55
N ASN A 390 -34.20 0.40 19.09
CA ASN A 390 -33.76 1.79 18.96
C ASN A 390 -33.71 2.18 17.49
N TYR A 391 -34.05 3.44 17.19
CA TYR A 391 -34.09 3.92 15.82
C TYR A 391 -33.81 5.42 15.73
N VAL A 392 -33.42 5.83 14.53
CA VAL A 392 -33.41 7.24 14.13
C VAL A 392 -34.77 7.57 13.52
N SER A 393 -35.41 8.62 14.03
CA SER A 393 -36.65 9.12 13.46
C SER A 393 -36.39 10.29 12.51
N MET A 394 -36.92 10.20 11.31
CA MET A 394 -36.85 11.24 10.29
C MET A 394 -38.26 11.71 9.94
N ASN A 395 -38.42 13.01 9.73
CA ASN A 395 -39.72 13.61 9.46
C ASN A 395 -39.66 14.41 8.15
N LEU A 396 -40.74 14.34 7.39
CA LEU A 396 -41.03 15.24 6.28
C LEU A 396 -42.32 15.98 6.61
N ASN A 397 -42.25 17.31 6.76
CA ASN A 397 -43.39 18.16 7.08
C ASN A 397 -43.36 19.42 6.20
N GLY A 398 -44.07 19.41 5.08
CA GLY A 398 -43.96 20.52 4.12
C GLY A 398 -42.65 20.44 3.34
N SER A 399 -41.89 21.53 3.39
CA SER A 399 -40.51 21.62 2.88
C SER A 399 -39.45 21.41 3.96
N ALA A 400 -39.86 21.23 5.23
CA ALA A 400 -38.94 20.95 6.33
C ALA A 400 -38.73 19.43 6.40
N ARG A 401 -37.47 19.02 6.35
CA ARG A 401 -37.03 17.62 6.49
C ARG A 401 -35.93 17.53 7.54
N ASN A 402 -35.90 16.41 8.25
CA ASN A 402 -34.76 16.01 9.05
C ASN A 402 -34.13 14.79 8.39
N ASP A 403 -32.84 14.89 8.15
CA ASP A 403 -31.95 13.92 7.57
C ASP A 403 -31.08 13.26 8.65
N PHE A 404 -30.58 12.09 8.34
CA PHE A 404 -29.57 11.42 9.14
C PHE A 404 -28.25 11.49 8.39
N GLN A 405 -27.27 12.19 8.95
CA GLN A 405 -25.96 12.39 8.33
C GLN A 405 -24.83 11.81 9.16
N LEU A 406 -23.96 11.04 8.51
CA LEU A 406 -22.67 10.58 9.00
C LEU A 406 -21.58 11.09 8.05
N ALA A 407 -20.49 11.63 8.58
CA ALA A 407 -19.34 11.99 7.77
C ALA A 407 -18.04 11.70 8.50
N ALA A 408 -17.02 11.29 7.73
CA ALA A 408 -15.65 11.25 8.21
C ALA A 408 -15.00 12.63 8.02
N ALA A 409 -14.25 13.11 9.01
CA ALA A 409 -13.55 14.39 8.90
C ALA A 409 -12.37 14.35 7.91
N ALA A 410 -11.81 13.17 7.66
CA ALA A 410 -10.57 13.00 6.89
C ALA A 410 -10.59 11.83 5.89
N ASP A 411 -11.69 11.05 5.80
CA ASP A 411 -11.76 9.89 4.92
C ASP A 411 -12.54 10.21 3.63
N THR A 412 -12.28 9.45 2.56
CA THR A 412 -12.90 9.59 1.25
C THR A 412 -13.38 8.24 0.72
N PHE A 413 -14.31 8.24 -0.22
CA PHE A 413 -14.63 7.02 -0.98
C PHE A 413 -13.42 6.62 -1.81
N ARG A 414 -13.01 5.37 -1.69
CA ARG A 414 -11.75 4.85 -2.25
C ARG A 414 -12.01 4.23 -3.62
N GLU A 415 -10.99 4.31 -4.47
CA GLU A 415 -10.92 3.55 -5.73
C GLU A 415 -10.86 2.05 -5.41
N LEU A 416 -11.34 1.20 -6.33
CA LEU A 416 -11.31 -0.25 -6.19
C LEU A 416 -11.94 -0.78 -4.88
N THR A 417 -12.87 -0.05 -4.27
CA THR A 417 -13.58 -0.48 -3.05
C THR A 417 -15.07 -0.61 -3.31
N THR A 418 -15.62 -1.80 -3.01
CA THR A 418 -17.06 -2.02 -2.90
C THR A 418 -17.52 -1.78 -1.47
N TYR A 419 -18.47 -0.88 -1.29
CA TYR A 419 -19.10 -0.60 0.00
C TYR A 419 -20.48 -1.25 0.05
N THR A 420 -20.74 -2.07 1.07
CA THR A 420 -22.07 -2.60 1.35
C THR A 420 -22.70 -1.76 2.45
N PHE A 421 -23.90 -1.25 2.18
CA PHE A 421 -24.71 -0.51 3.14
C PHE A 421 -25.95 -1.32 3.47
N SER A 422 -26.15 -1.61 4.75
CA SER A 422 -27.30 -2.39 5.21
C SER A 422 -28.03 -1.67 6.34
N PHE A 423 -29.35 -1.57 6.23
CA PHE A 423 -30.21 -1.05 7.28
C PHE A 423 -31.64 -1.57 7.14
N ALA A 424 -32.45 -1.44 8.18
CA ALA A 424 -33.89 -1.66 8.05
C ALA A 424 -34.66 -0.34 8.19
N ALA A 425 -35.73 -0.17 7.43
CA ALA A 425 -36.55 1.03 7.53
C ALA A 425 -38.05 0.76 7.39
N ASN A 426 -38.85 1.64 7.97
CA ASN A 426 -40.29 1.70 7.73
C ASN A 426 -40.82 3.13 7.85
N LYS A 427 -42.06 3.31 7.39
CA LYS A 427 -42.81 4.56 7.52
C LYS A 427 -43.89 4.39 8.58
N THR A 428 -43.89 5.21 9.63
CA THR A 428 -44.83 5.03 10.77
C THR A 428 -46.00 6.00 10.77
N ILE A 429 -45.87 7.14 10.10
CA ILE A 429 -46.99 8.05 9.82
C ILE A 429 -47.10 8.18 8.31
N SER A 430 -48.22 7.71 7.74
CA SER A 430 -48.50 7.73 6.30
C SER A 430 -49.69 8.62 5.99
N ASN A 431 -49.51 9.93 6.16
CA ASN A 431 -50.56 10.90 5.82
C ASN A 431 -50.65 11.13 4.30
N ASP A 432 -49.58 10.81 3.58
CA ASP A 432 -49.59 10.68 2.12
C ASP A 432 -49.07 9.30 1.69
N ALA A 433 -49.94 8.45 1.16
CA ALA A 433 -49.59 7.10 0.73
C ALA A 433 -48.65 7.05 -0.50
N THR A 434 -48.50 8.17 -1.22
CA THR A 434 -47.63 8.27 -2.41
C THR A 434 -46.18 8.62 -2.09
N GLN A 435 -45.90 9.02 -0.84
CA GLN A 435 -44.55 9.30 -0.37
C GLN A 435 -44.06 8.17 0.52
N ASN A 436 -43.29 7.26 -0.03
CA ASN A 436 -42.79 6.09 0.68
C ASN A 436 -41.33 5.78 0.30
N GLU A 437 -40.56 6.81 -0.01
CA GLU A 437 -39.19 6.68 -0.48
C GLU A 437 -38.21 7.35 0.49
N LEU A 438 -37.09 6.67 0.74
CA LEU A 438 -35.90 7.24 1.36
C LEU A 438 -34.81 7.30 0.30
N GLY A 439 -34.07 8.41 0.28
CA GLY A 439 -32.84 8.58 -0.48
C GLY A 439 -31.66 8.33 0.44
N LEU A 440 -30.72 7.54 -0.03
CA LEU A 440 -29.38 7.46 0.53
C LEU A 440 -28.44 8.20 -0.41
N ILE A 441 -27.82 9.26 0.08
CA ILE A 441 -26.91 10.11 -0.65
C ILE A 441 -25.49 9.81 -0.17
N LEU A 442 -24.59 9.49 -1.11
CA LEU A 442 -23.20 9.16 -0.86
C LEU A 442 -22.28 10.22 -1.48
N GLY A 443 -21.33 10.70 -0.68
CA GLY A 443 -20.37 11.73 -1.09
C GLY A 443 -21.01 13.06 -1.53
N GLY A 444 -22.31 13.25 -1.24
CA GLY A 444 -23.11 14.36 -1.74
C GLY A 444 -23.42 14.32 -3.25
N VAL A 445 -23.08 13.23 -3.95
CA VAL A 445 -23.13 13.16 -5.42
C VAL A 445 -23.95 11.98 -5.96
N TYR A 446 -23.89 10.81 -5.31
CA TYR A 446 -24.65 9.63 -5.72
C TYR A 446 -25.90 9.48 -4.85
N THR A 447 -27.03 9.05 -5.43
CA THR A 447 -28.27 8.82 -4.69
C THR A 447 -28.89 7.47 -5.03
N GLN A 448 -29.03 6.62 -4.01
CA GLN A 448 -29.78 5.38 -4.08
C GLN A 448 -31.17 5.56 -3.43
N THR A 449 -32.23 5.24 -4.16
CA THR A 449 -33.60 5.32 -3.63
C THR A 449 -34.08 3.95 -3.16
N VAL A 450 -34.74 3.90 -2.00
CA VAL A 450 -35.42 2.71 -1.48
C VAL A 450 -36.88 3.00 -1.14
N VAL A 451 -37.76 2.04 -1.41
CA VAL A 451 -39.20 2.13 -1.13
C VAL A 451 -39.52 1.42 0.19
N VAL A 452 -40.04 2.16 1.17
CA VAL A 452 -40.37 1.65 2.51
C VAL A 452 -41.85 1.31 2.68
N SER A 453 -42.14 0.38 3.58
CA SER A 453 -43.52 -0.02 3.93
C SER A 453 -44.05 0.78 5.11
N SER A 454 -45.36 1.05 5.10
CA SER A 454 -46.06 1.66 6.25
C SER A 454 -46.42 0.68 7.36
N SER A 455 -46.28 -0.63 7.15
CA SER A 455 -46.77 -1.68 8.06
C SER A 455 -45.68 -2.62 8.56
N SER A 456 -44.47 -2.57 8.00
CA SER A 456 -43.41 -3.55 8.28
C SER A 456 -42.04 -2.92 8.16
N LYS A 457 -41.12 -3.34 9.03
CA LYS A 457 -39.69 -3.05 8.91
C LYS A 457 -39.12 -3.85 7.76
N LEU A 458 -38.67 -3.18 6.71
CA LEU A 458 -38.05 -3.83 5.56
C LEU A 458 -36.53 -3.71 5.66
N PRO A 459 -35.79 -4.81 5.49
CA PRO A 459 -34.34 -4.75 5.34
C PRO A 459 -33.96 -4.26 3.94
N PHE A 460 -32.91 -3.47 3.88
CA PHE A 460 -32.27 -2.99 2.67
C PHE A 460 -30.78 -3.29 2.78
N SER A 461 -30.20 -3.76 1.68
CA SER A 461 -28.78 -4.01 1.53
C SER A 461 -28.44 -3.73 0.07
N PHE A 462 -27.38 -2.96 -0.16
CA PHE A 462 -26.91 -2.64 -1.50
C PHE A 462 -25.41 -2.42 -1.48
N ASP A 463 -24.79 -2.83 -2.58
CA ASP A 463 -23.37 -2.67 -2.83
C ASP A 463 -23.18 -1.49 -3.78
N VAL A 464 -22.18 -0.66 -3.47
CA VAL A 464 -21.77 0.46 -4.31
C VAL A 464 -20.27 0.43 -4.49
N ASN A 465 -19.83 0.44 -5.74
CA ASN A 465 -18.45 0.70 -6.09
C ASN A 465 -18.35 2.20 -6.44
N ALA A 466 -17.44 2.91 -5.76
CA ALA A 466 -17.32 4.35 -5.92
C ALA A 466 -16.78 4.75 -7.30
N GLU A 467 -15.89 3.94 -7.88
CA GLU A 467 -15.28 4.15 -9.19
C GLU A 467 -16.29 3.94 -10.31
N ASP A 468 -17.04 2.83 -10.27
CA ASP A 468 -18.11 2.53 -11.24
C ASP A 468 -19.14 3.65 -11.36
N LEU A 469 -19.44 4.25 -10.21
CA LEU A 469 -20.49 5.24 -10.05
C LEU A 469 -19.95 6.68 -10.09
N GLY A 470 -18.63 6.85 -10.25
CA GLY A 470 -17.95 8.13 -10.47
C GLY A 470 -17.96 9.06 -9.26
N PHE A 471 -17.79 8.53 -8.05
CA PHE A 471 -17.69 9.31 -6.81
C PHE A 471 -16.50 8.94 -5.93
N GLU A 472 -15.50 8.26 -6.49
CA GLU A 472 -14.18 8.10 -5.90
C GLU A 472 -13.54 9.45 -5.52
N GLY A 473 -12.77 9.46 -4.43
CA GLY A 473 -12.12 10.65 -3.86
C GLY A 473 -13.08 11.68 -3.23
N GLN A 474 -14.41 11.47 -3.31
CA GLN A 474 -15.35 12.32 -2.59
C GLN A 474 -15.27 12.08 -1.09
N PRO A 475 -15.56 13.09 -0.24
CA PRO A 475 -15.61 12.90 1.20
C PRO A 475 -16.49 11.70 1.58
N PHE A 476 -16.04 10.90 2.54
CA PHE A 476 -16.82 9.76 3.02
C PHE A 476 -17.98 10.27 3.87
N SER A 477 -19.08 10.62 3.19
CA SER A 477 -20.30 11.16 3.78
C SER A 477 -21.52 10.37 3.33
N ILE A 478 -22.41 10.10 4.27
CA ILE A 478 -23.64 9.34 4.06
C ILE A 478 -24.79 10.15 4.64
N GLU A 479 -25.79 10.38 3.82
CA GLU A 479 -27.01 11.06 4.21
C GLU A 479 -28.21 10.18 3.86
N ILE A 480 -29.10 9.95 4.83
CA ILE A 480 -30.40 9.32 4.59
C ILE A 480 -31.47 10.40 4.74
N GLU A 481 -32.27 10.63 3.70
CA GLU A 481 -33.33 11.63 3.71
C GLU A 481 -34.68 11.10 3.20
N PRO A 482 -35.81 11.59 3.73
CA PRO A 482 -37.12 11.41 3.12
C PRO A 482 -37.24 12.12 1.77
N LEU A 483 -37.67 11.41 0.73
CA LEU A 483 -37.87 12.00 -0.61
C LEU A 483 -39.29 12.53 -0.82
N GLY A 484 -39.39 13.63 -1.59
CA GLY A 484 -40.63 14.23 -2.08
C GLY A 484 -41.02 15.57 -1.43
N THR A 485 -42.09 16.19 -1.93
CA THR A 485 -42.55 17.53 -1.49
C THR A 485 -44.06 17.57 -1.24
N THR A 486 -44.52 17.54 0.02
CA THR A 486 -45.97 17.67 0.35
C THR A 486 -46.20 18.47 1.62
N SER A 487 -47.40 19.01 1.81
CA SER A 487 -47.84 19.63 3.08
C SER A 487 -48.23 18.60 4.17
N ALA A 488 -48.09 17.29 3.90
CA ALA A 488 -48.47 16.23 4.82
C ALA A 488 -47.29 15.82 5.70
N VAL A 489 -47.57 15.48 6.96
CA VAL A 489 -46.54 14.97 7.89
C VAL A 489 -46.34 13.48 7.62
N ASN A 490 -45.17 13.09 7.16
CA ASN A 490 -44.74 11.70 7.07
C ASN A 490 -43.55 11.47 8.01
N GLN A 491 -43.54 10.31 8.68
CA GLN A 491 -42.47 9.94 9.59
C GLN A 491 -41.88 8.59 9.21
N TYR A 492 -40.57 8.53 9.20
CA TYR A 492 -39.75 7.39 8.83
C TYR A 492 -38.88 6.97 10.01
N ARG A 493 -38.55 5.69 10.08
CA ARG A 493 -37.64 5.14 11.08
C ARG A 493 -36.60 4.28 10.38
N VAL A 494 -35.34 4.46 10.80
CA VAL A 494 -34.19 3.65 10.35
C VAL A 494 -33.60 2.92 11.54
N TYR A 495 -33.28 1.64 11.33
CA TYR A 495 -32.82 0.69 12.32
C TYR A 495 -31.53 0.04 11.81
N ASN A 496 -30.62 -0.29 12.74
CA ASN A 496 -29.46 -1.15 12.52
C ASN A 496 -28.66 -0.80 11.27
N LEU A 497 -27.99 0.36 11.28
CA LEU A 497 -27.13 0.75 10.17
C LEU A 497 -25.79 0.01 10.29
N GLU A 498 -25.42 -0.68 9.22
CA GLU A 498 -24.17 -1.38 9.03
C GLU A 498 -23.55 -0.96 7.70
N ILE A 499 -22.25 -0.71 7.73
CA ILE A 499 -21.45 -0.34 6.57
C ILE A 499 -20.23 -1.22 6.58
N THR A 500 -20.00 -1.94 5.50
CA THR A 500 -18.77 -2.71 5.28
C THR A 500 -18.08 -2.24 4.01
N ALA A 501 -16.76 -2.30 3.97
CA ALA A 501 -15.99 -2.16 2.75
C ALA A 501 -15.37 -3.50 2.40
N VAL A 502 -15.23 -3.74 1.11
CA VAL A 502 -14.47 -4.83 0.53
C VAL A 502 -13.64 -4.21 -0.58
N ASP A 503 -12.34 -4.17 -0.38
CA ASP A 503 -11.43 -3.74 -1.43
C ASP A 503 -11.28 -4.89 -2.43
N ILE A 504 -11.37 -4.54 -3.70
CA ILE A 504 -11.07 -5.37 -4.84
C ILE A 504 -9.54 -5.30 -4.98
N PRO A 505 -8.79 -6.40 -4.78
CA PRO A 505 -7.36 -6.41 -5.07
C PRO A 505 -7.10 -5.79 -6.43
N ALA A 506 -6.03 -4.99 -6.58
CA ALA A 506 -5.64 -4.35 -7.85
C ALA A 506 -5.40 -5.34 -9.01
N ASP A 507 -5.37 -6.65 -8.71
CA ASP A 507 -5.30 -7.73 -9.68
C ASP A 507 -6.66 -8.40 -9.94
N LEU A 508 -7.77 -7.72 -9.65
CA LEU A 508 -9.14 -8.15 -9.99
C LEU A 508 -9.88 -7.02 -10.71
N THR A 509 -10.79 -7.41 -11.59
CA THR A 509 -11.79 -6.51 -12.17
C THR A 509 -12.93 -6.26 -11.19
N THR A 510 -13.81 -5.33 -11.56
CA THR A 510 -14.94 -4.89 -10.75
C THR A 510 -15.96 -6.00 -10.48
N ASN A 511 -16.12 -6.98 -11.38
CA ASN A 511 -16.96 -8.16 -11.12
C ASN A 511 -16.25 -9.27 -10.33
N GLY A 512 -15.03 -8.99 -9.85
CA GLY A 512 -14.22 -9.90 -9.02
C GLY A 512 -13.41 -10.92 -9.80
N THR A 513 -13.15 -10.70 -11.10
CA THR A 513 -12.39 -11.62 -11.94
C THR A 513 -10.90 -11.31 -11.87
N PRO A 514 -10.02 -12.28 -11.55
CA PRO A 514 -8.59 -12.01 -11.46
C PRO A 514 -7.94 -11.67 -12.80
N HIS A 515 -7.11 -10.62 -12.84
CA HIS A 515 -6.25 -10.28 -13.97
C HIS A 515 -5.39 -11.48 -14.42
N PRO A 516 -4.75 -12.26 -13.52
CA PRO A 516 -4.03 -13.46 -13.95
C PRO A 516 -4.91 -14.53 -14.60
N TRP A 517 -6.19 -14.62 -14.20
CA TRP A 517 -7.14 -15.53 -14.85
C TRP A 517 -7.50 -15.00 -16.23
N LEU A 518 -7.72 -13.69 -16.39
CA LEU A 518 -7.94 -13.07 -17.70
C LEU A 518 -6.73 -13.23 -18.61
N ASP A 519 -5.50 -13.07 -18.11
CA ASP A 519 -4.26 -13.23 -18.87
C ASP A 519 -4.09 -14.64 -19.46
N ASP A 520 -4.59 -15.68 -18.77
CA ASP A 520 -4.55 -17.06 -19.26
C ASP A 520 -5.39 -17.24 -20.54
N TYR A 521 -6.45 -16.44 -20.73
CA TYR A 521 -7.38 -16.52 -21.87
C TYR A 521 -7.23 -15.38 -22.88
N TYR A 522 -6.79 -14.22 -22.43
CA TYR A 522 -6.73 -12.96 -23.17
C TYR A 522 -5.30 -12.39 -23.11
N PRO A 523 -4.38 -12.84 -23.97
CA PRO A 523 -2.99 -12.39 -23.90
C PRO A 523 -2.83 -10.94 -24.37
N GLY A 524 -2.04 -10.16 -23.62
CA GLY A 524 -1.61 -8.81 -23.99
C GLY A 524 -2.51 -7.68 -23.48
N LEU A 525 -3.24 -7.92 -22.38
CA LEU A 525 -3.85 -6.88 -21.57
C LEU A 525 -2.75 -6.21 -20.74
N GLU A 526 -2.68 -4.89 -20.74
CA GLU A 526 -1.60 -4.13 -20.08
C GLU A 526 -2.16 -2.99 -19.19
N THR A 527 -3.47 -2.73 -19.26
CA THR A 527 -4.15 -1.65 -18.54
C THR A 527 -5.47 -2.13 -17.92
N ASP A 528 -5.87 -1.53 -16.81
CA ASP A 528 -7.11 -1.90 -16.09
C ASP A 528 -8.35 -1.73 -16.98
N GLU A 529 -8.39 -0.70 -17.83
CA GLU A 529 -9.48 -0.49 -18.80
C GLU A 529 -9.61 -1.67 -19.79
N GLU A 530 -8.50 -2.29 -20.16
CA GLU A 530 -8.50 -3.49 -21.02
C GLU A 530 -9.01 -4.72 -20.28
N TYR A 531 -8.64 -4.89 -19.00
CA TYR A 531 -9.15 -5.98 -18.17
C TYR A 531 -10.66 -5.85 -17.94
N GLU A 532 -11.16 -4.67 -17.60
CA GLU A 532 -12.59 -4.40 -17.43
C GLU A 532 -13.39 -4.65 -18.72
N ALA A 533 -12.83 -4.24 -19.86
CA ALA A 533 -13.47 -4.48 -21.15
C ALA A 533 -13.57 -5.99 -21.49
N GLN A 534 -12.55 -6.79 -21.16
CA GLN A 534 -12.62 -8.24 -21.34
C GLN A 534 -13.57 -8.91 -20.35
N ASP A 535 -13.62 -8.42 -19.12
CA ASP A 535 -14.42 -9.02 -18.05
C ASP A 535 -15.92 -9.05 -18.36
N ILE A 536 -16.42 -8.00 -19.01
CA ILE A 536 -17.82 -7.90 -19.45
C ILE A 536 -18.07 -8.42 -20.87
N SER A 537 -17.03 -8.94 -21.54
CA SER A 537 -17.12 -9.47 -22.90
C SER A 537 -17.67 -10.90 -22.91
N ASP A 538 -18.37 -11.25 -23.98
CA ASP A 538 -18.81 -12.61 -24.34
C ASP A 538 -18.02 -12.97 -25.61
N THR A 539 -16.77 -13.40 -25.41
CA THR A 539 -15.79 -13.53 -26.50
C THR A 539 -16.11 -14.72 -27.41
N ASP A 540 -16.64 -15.80 -26.86
CA ASP A 540 -16.98 -17.01 -27.61
C ASP A 540 -18.43 -17.05 -28.12
N GLY A 541 -19.29 -16.13 -27.64
CA GLY A 541 -20.64 -15.90 -28.14
C GLY A 541 -21.69 -16.88 -27.60
N ASP A 542 -21.44 -17.50 -26.45
CA ASP A 542 -22.35 -18.46 -25.84
C ASP A 542 -23.42 -17.82 -24.94
N GLY A 543 -23.32 -16.51 -24.71
CA GLY A 543 -24.23 -15.71 -23.92
C GLY A 543 -23.81 -15.52 -22.45
N PHE A 544 -22.67 -16.07 -22.04
CA PHE A 544 -22.02 -15.78 -20.76
C PHE A 544 -20.90 -14.75 -20.94
N ARG A 545 -20.74 -13.88 -19.95
CA ARG A 545 -19.59 -12.96 -19.88
C ARG A 545 -18.44 -13.60 -19.14
N ALA A 546 -17.21 -13.17 -19.42
CA ALA A 546 -16.01 -13.70 -18.80
C ALA A 546 -16.07 -13.79 -17.26
N TRP A 547 -16.63 -12.78 -16.57
CA TRP A 547 -16.81 -12.86 -15.11
C TRP A 547 -17.77 -13.97 -14.65
N GLN A 548 -18.83 -14.23 -15.43
CA GLN A 548 -19.79 -15.30 -15.14
C GLN A 548 -19.11 -16.65 -15.32
N GLU A 549 -18.26 -16.75 -16.33
CA GLU A 549 -17.50 -17.94 -16.64
C GLU A 549 -16.44 -18.23 -15.60
N TYR A 550 -15.75 -17.21 -15.09
CA TYR A 550 -14.88 -17.35 -13.93
C TYR A 550 -15.62 -17.94 -12.72
N GLN A 551 -16.81 -17.42 -12.40
CA GLN A 551 -17.63 -17.93 -11.30
C GLN A 551 -18.07 -19.38 -11.55
N LEU A 552 -18.46 -19.71 -12.78
CA LEU A 552 -18.88 -21.06 -13.19
C LEU A 552 -17.71 -22.03 -13.34
N GLY A 553 -16.48 -21.54 -13.47
CA GLY A 553 -15.29 -22.34 -13.78
C GLY A 553 -15.28 -22.85 -15.22
N THR A 554 -15.82 -22.07 -16.15
CA THR A 554 -15.85 -22.36 -17.58
C THR A 554 -14.75 -21.60 -18.35
N ASP A 555 -14.48 -22.03 -19.58
CA ASP A 555 -13.46 -21.45 -20.47
C ASP A 555 -14.08 -20.38 -21.38
N PRO A 556 -13.72 -19.09 -21.19
CA PRO A 556 -14.34 -17.95 -21.90
C PRO A 556 -13.95 -17.80 -23.37
N THR A 557 -13.14 -18.74 -23.87
CA THR A 557 -12.74 -18.80 -25.28
C THR A 557 -13.42 -19.96 -26.01
N ASN A 558 -14.30 -20.70 -25.35
CA ASN A 558 -14.88 -21.93 -25.85
C ASN A 558 -16.37 -22.07 -25.53
N ALA A 559 -17.19 -21.68 -26.51
CA ALA A 559 -18.66 -21.67 -26.42
C ALA A 559 -19.34 -23.04 -26.18
N LEU A 560 -18.58 -24.13 -26.04
CA LEU A 560 -19.06 -25.45 -25.64
C LEU A 560 -18.85 -25.73 -24.14
N SER A 561 -18.16 -24.85 -23.43
CA SER A 561 -17.88 -24.90 -22.00
C SER A 561 -18.85 -23.98 -21.26
N LEU A 562 -20.08 -24.41 -21.00
CA LEU A 562 -21.07 -23.58 -20.31
C LEU A 562 -21.88 -24.38 -19.29
N LEU A 563 -22.47 -23.70 -18.30
CA LEU A 563 -23.43 -24.37 -17.42
C LEU A 563 -24.73 -24.64 -18.17
N THR A 564 -24.89 -25.88 -18.65
CA THR A 564 -26.09 -26.32 -19.37
C THR A 564 -26.52 -27.73 -18.97
N ILE A 565 -27.84 -27.96 -18.95
CA ILE A 565 -28.41 -29.30 -18.77
C ILE A 565 -28.25 -30.06 -20.10
N THR A 566 -27.43 -31.10 -20.10
CA THR A 566 -27.17 -31.95 -21.27
C THR A 566 -28.20 -33.06 -21.42
N GLU A 567 -28.75 -33.56 -20.31
CA GLU A 567 -29.78 -34.60 -20.32
C GLU A 567 -30.75 -34.45 -19.14
N ALA A 568 -32.04 -34.74 -19.38
CA ALA A 568 -33.04 -34.93 -18.33
C ALA A 568 -33.91 -36.13 -18.71
N ALA A 569 -33.65 -37.28 -18.08
CA ALA A 569 -34.23 -38.56 -18.47
C ALA A 569 -34.98 -39.26 -17.31
N PRO A 570 -36.11 -39.93 -17.59
CA PRO A 570 -36.83 -40.68 -16.56
C PRO A 570 -36.03 -41.91 -16.08
N ALA A 571 -36.04 -42.14 -14.77
CA ALA A 571 -35.47 -43.29 -14.10
C ALA A 571 -36.54 -44.25 -13.54
N VAL A 572 -36.10 -45.38 -13.00
CA VAL A 572 -36.99 -46.41 -12.42
C VAL A 572 -37.71 -45.82 -11.20
N GLY A 573 -39.03 -46.03 -11.10
CA GLY A 573 -39.79 -45.66 -9.89
C GLY A 573 -40.38 -44.24 -9.88
N GLY A 574 -40.39 -43.53 -11.00
CA GLY A 574 -40.97 -42.16 -11.08
C GLY A 574 -39.96 -41.05 -10.76
N GLU A 575 -38.68 -41.37 -10.79
CA GLU A 575 -37.56 -40.44 -10.63
C GLU A 575 -37.11 -39.90 -11.99
N PHE A 576 -36.35 -38.81 -11.96
CA PHE A 576 -35.66 -38.23 -13.10
C PHE A 576 -34.17 -38.08 -12.77
N VAL A 577 -33.32 -38.40 -13.73
CA VAL A 577 -31.89 -38.07 -13.70
C VAL A 577 -31.71 -36.81 -14.51
N VAL A 578 -31.18 -35.77 -13.88
CA VAL A 578 -30.75 -34.53 -14.54
C VAL A 578 -29.24 -34.56 -14.61
N THR A 579 -28.69 -34.35 -15.81
CA THR A 579 -27.26 -34.30 -16.09
C THR A 579 -26.93 -32.95 -16.70
N TRP A 580 -25.85 -32.33 -16.21
CA TRP A 580 -25.39 -31.03 -16.67
C TRP A 580 -23.86 -31.00 -16.77
N GLN A 581 -23.36 -30.10 -17.61
CA GLN A 581 -21.93 -29.76 -17.64
C GLN A 581 -21.56 -29.07 -16.34
N SER A 582 -20.48 -29.53 -15.69
CA SER A 582 -20.03 -29.02 -14.41
C SER A 582 -18.53 -28.75 -14.40
N ALA A 583 -18.11 -27.75 -13.63
CA ALA A 583 -16.70 -27.53 -13.31
C ALA A 583 -16.28 -28.31 -12.04
N ALA A 584 -15.03 -28.78 -12.01
CA ALA A 584 -14.47 -29.49 -10.86
C ALA A 584 -14.38 -28.57 -9.64
N GLY A 585 -14.68 -29.10 -8.45
CA GLY A 585 -14.60 -28.33 -7.19
C GLY A 585 -15.77 -27.38 -6.92
N LYS A 586 -16.75 -27.29 -7.83
CA LYS A 586 -18.00 -26.54 -7.63
C LYS A 586 -19.12 -27.43 -7.08
N SER A 587 -20.15 -26.80 -6.52
CA SER A 587 -21.40 -27.44 -6.08
C SER A 587 -22.59 -26.75 -6.73
N TYR A 588 -23.70 -27.46 -6.87
CA TYR A 588 -24.88 -26.97 -7.59
C TYR A 588 -26.18 -27.21 -6.83
N ASN A 589 -27.12 -26.30 -7.04
CA ASN A 589 -28.51 -26.41 -6.62
C ASN A 589 -29.35 -26.91 -7.79
N ILE A 590 -30.19 -27.92 -7.53
CA ILE A 590 -31.19 -28.39 -8.50
C ILE A 590 -32.54 -27.87 -8.08
N LEU A 591 -33.13 -27.08 -8.96
CA LEU A 591 -34.44 -26.48 -8.81
C LEU A 591 -35.43 -27.18 -9.75
N THR A 592 -36.67 -27.29 -9.29
CA THR A 592 -37.78 -27.89 -10.02
C THR A 592 -38.99 -26.98 -10.00
N ASN A 593 -39.74 -26.98 -11.11
CA ASN A 593 -40.99 -26.24 -11.20
C ASN A 593 -41.97 -26.98 -12.09
N VAL A 594 -43.26 -26.86 -11.82
CA VAL A 594 -44.31 -27.41 -12.70
C VAL A 594 -44.71 -26.42 -13.80
N ASN A 595 -44.21 -25.18 -13.76
CA ASN A 595 -44.54 -24.13 -14.73
C ASN A 595 -43.35 -23.16 -14.96
N LEU A 596 -42.86 -23.09 -16.21
CA LEU A 596 -41.80 -22.15 -16.64
C LEU A 596 -42.15 -20.66 -16.46
N THR A 597 -43.43 -20.30 -16.36
CA THR A 597 -43.89 -18.90 -16.31
C THR A 597 -44.11 -18.36 -14.89
N VAL A 598 -44.06 -19.21 -13.86
CA VAL A 598 -44.26 -18.81 -12.46
C VAL A 598 -42.92 -18.94 -11.74
N GLY A 599 -42.30 -17.82 -11.36
CA GLY A 599 -40.91 -17.76 -10.87
C GLY A 599 -40.62 -18.39 -9.49
N ASN A 600 -41.57 -19.09 -8.87
CA ASN A 600 -41.32 -19.76 -7.60
C ASN A 600 -40.84 -21.20 -7.83
N TRP A 601 -39.53 -21.36 -8.01
CA TRP A 601 -38.89 -22.67 -8.18
C TRP A 601 -38.73 -23.37 -6.83
N GLY A 602 -39.07 -24.66 -6.78
CA GLY A 602 -38.89 -25.50 -5.61
C GLY A 602 -37.55 -26.22 -5.63
N THR A 603 -36.82 -26.20 -4.52
CA THR A 603 -35.51 -26.85 -4.40
C THR A 603 -35.66 -28.37 -4.33
N ALA A 604 -35.07 -29.08 -5.29
CA ALA A 604 -34.99 -30.53 -5.29
C ALA A 604 -33.75 -31.02 -4.53
N ALA A 605 -32.63 -30.32 -4.65
CA ALA A 605 -31.41 -30.60 -3.91
C ALA A 605 -30.53 -29.36 -3.81
N THR A 606 -29.71 -29.31 -2.77
CA THR A 606 -28.72 -28.26 -2.56
C THR A 606 -27.32 -28.83 -2.41
N ALA A 607 -26.31 -28.04 -2.72
CA ALA A 607 -24.91 -28.38 -2.52
C ALA A 607 -24.51 -29.74 -3.13
N VAL A 608 -25.02 -30.06 -4.34
CA VAL A 608 -24.64 -31.31 -5.03
C VAL A 608 -23.22 -31.14 -5.58
N PRO A 609 -22.23 -31.90 -5.06
CA PRO A 609 -20.84 -31.71 -5.43
C PRO A 609 -20.60 -32.17 -6.87
N SER A 610 -19.76 -31.44 -7.59
CA SER A 610 -19.34 -31.79 -8.93
C SER A 610 -18.68 -33.17 -9.00
N ALA A 611 -19.04 -33.97 -10.00
CA ALA A 611 -18.42 -35.26 -10.31
C ALA A 611 -17.29 -35.14 -11.37
N GLY A 612 -16.90 -33.93 -11.76
CA GLY A 612 -15.93 -33.67 -12.82
C GLY A 612 -16.54 -32.79 -13.92
N ALA A 613 -16.34 -33.15 -15.19
CA ALA A 613 -16.83 -32.39 -16.34
C ALA A 613 -18.37 -32.48 -16.54
N GLU A 614 -19.00 -33.54 -16.03
CA GLU A 614 -20.45 -33.66 -15.99
C GLU A 614 -20.88 -34.18 -14.62
N THR A 615 -22.00 -33.67 -14.11
CA THR A 615 -22.61 -34.10 -12.85
C THR A 615 -24.03 -34.54 -13.12
N SER A 616 -24.48 -35.57 -12.40
CA SER A 616 -25.85 -36.07 -12.50
C SER A 616 -26.48 -36.17 -11.13
N TYR A 617 -27.76 -35.80 -11.03
CA TYR A 617 -28.56 -35.94 -9.82
C TYR A 617 -29.90 -36.61 -10.11
N THR A 618 -30.25 -37.59 -9.28
CA THR A 618 -31.55 -38.27 -9.35
C THR A 618 -32.52 -37.64 -8.37
N THR A 619 -33.63 -37.11 -8.87
CA THR A 619 -34.69 -36.51 -8.06
C THR A 619 -36.06 -37.13 -8.33
N THR A 620 -36.91 -37.15 -7.30
CA THR A 620 -38.31 -37.58 -7.45
C THR A 620 -39.17 -36.40 -7.84
N VAL A 621 -40.01 -36.57 -8.86
CA VAL A 621 -40.89 -35.49 -9.31
C VAL A 621 -42.36 -35.78 -9.00
N GLY A 622 -43.07 -34.78 -8.48
CA GLY A 622 -44.47 -34.92 -8.03
C GLY A 622 -45.53 -34.75 -9.12
N SER A 623 -45.13 -34.51 -10.36
CA SER A 623 -46.02 -34.15 -11.48
C SER A 623 -45.57 -34.83 -12.78
N ALA A 624 -46.50 -35.02 -13.72
CA ALA A 624 -46.22 -35.55 -15.05
C ALA A 624 -45.45 -34.57 -15.95
N VAL A 625 -45.46 -33.28 -15.61
CA VAL A 625 -44.67 -32.22 -16.26
C VAL A 625 -43.89 -31.50 -15.17
N ASN A 626 -42.57 -31.47 -15.33
CA ASN A 626 -41.65 -30.70 -14.49
C ASN A 626 -40.56 -30.09 -15.38
N PHE A 627 -40.08 -28.94 -14.95
CA PHE A 627 -38.97 -28.19 -15.49
C PHE A 627 -37.85 -28.20 -14.47
N PHE A 628 -36.62 -28.23 -14.96
CA PHE A 628 -35.41 -28.25 -14.15
C PHE A 628 -34.60 -27.00 -14.43
N GLN A 629 -34.00 -26.46 -13.38
CA GLN A 629 -32.98 -25.43 -13.44
C GLN A 629 -31.81 -25.90 -12.57
N VAL A 630 -30.61 -25.65 -13.05
CA VAL A 630 -29.37 -25.88 -12.32
C VAL A 630 -28.69 -24.53 -12.16
N GLU A 631 -28.27 -24.23 -10.95
CA GLU A 631 -27.51 -23.03 -10.62
C GLU A 631 -26.34 -23.39 -9.72
N LEU A 632 -25.31 -22.53 -9.72
CA LEU A 632 -24.18 -22.65 -8.80
C LEU A 632 -24.68 -22.44 -7.35
N ASP A 633 -24.17 -23.25 -6.42
CA ASP A 633 -24.52 -23.18 -4.98
C ASP A 633 -23.84 -22.03 -4.23
#